data_AF-A0A951Z7Q1-F1
#
_entry.id   AF-A0A951Z7Q1-F1
#
_cell.length_a   1.000
_cell.length_b   1.000
_cell.length_c   1.000
_cell.angle_alpha   90.00
_cell.angle_beta   90.00
_cell.angle_gamma   90.00
#
_symmetry.space_group_name_H-M   'P 1'
#
loop_
_entity.id
_entity.type
_entity.pdbx_description
1 polymer ?
#
loop_
_entity_poly.entity_id
_entity_poly.type
_entity_poly.pdbx_seq_one_letter_code
_entity_poly.pdbx_strand_id
1 'polypeptide(L)'
;MLAMRSYSITELQQLSGFDRRTIVYYLQQGLIPRAGRRGPNTRYPQDALLRLRFIRGVKTLQDQGRCGTVTLREIGGLLDRLASPELARLVEHGMPPEEVDALLRQATPADAAMPPTTGPAPASTPPAEPATPPAPAASAQGLLGPSGPRRSYGLADAGIRQRPTPPPAPQPALHPPPDAATPAVAAQAADPATTPSAAGAAGDLGQLLRELELRPAMAGRRLSPGASEQWTEIPITSRIYLSVRGLAQDDAPLADAAARELKRILRAR
;
A
#
# COMPACT_ATOMS: atom_id res chain seq x y z
N MET A 1 -18.61 34.75 -2.38
CA MET A 1 -18.94 33.75 -1.35
C MET A 1 -19.66 32.60 -2.03
N LEU A 2 -19.03 31.43 -2.15
CA LEU A 2 -19.69 30.25 -2.73
C LEU A 2 -20.88 29.89 -1.83
N ALA A 3 -22.05 29.61 -2.42
CA ALA A 3 -23.25 29.23 -1.68
C ALA A 3 -22.91 28.07 -0.73
N MET A 4 -23.39 28.14 0.53
CA MET A 4 -23.20 27.10 1.55
C MET A 4 -24.05 25.87 1.22
N ARG A 5 -23.80 25.25 0.07
CA ARG A 5 -24.39 23.96 -0.28
C ARG A 5 -23.79 22.91 0.64
N SER A 6 -24.66 22.06 1.15
CA SER A 6 -24.27 20.98 2.05
C SER A 6 -24.77 19.66 1.50
N TYR A 7 -23.93 18.63 1.58
CA TYR A 7 -24.14 17.36 0.92
C TYR A 7 -24.25 16.22 1.93
N SER A 8 -25.15 15.27 1.70
CA SER A 8 -25.11 14.00 2.43
C SER A 8 -23.94 13.13 1.95
N ILE A 9 -23.57 12.11 2.74
CA ILE A 9 -22.53 11.16 2.30
C ILE A 9 -22.93 10.36 1.06
N THR A 10 -24.23 10.15 0.83
CA THR A 10 -24.75 9.49 -0.37
C THR A 10 -24.61 10.39 -1.59
N GLU A 11 -24.91 11.68 -1.45
CA GLU A 11 -24.69 12.68 -2.51
C GLU A 11 -23.19 12.82 -2.84
N LEU A 12 -22.31 12.82 -1.83
CA LEU A 12 -20.87 12.82 -2.06
C LEU A 12 -20.42 11.61 -2.89
N GLN A 13 -20.91 10.40 -2.58
CA GLN A 13 -20.59 9.20 -3.36
C GLN A 13 -21.03 9.34 -4.82
N GLN A 14 -22.28 9.78 -5.04
CA GLN A 14 -22.84 9.95 -6.39
C GLN A 14 -22.06 10.99 -7.19
N LEU A 15 -21.76 12.15 -6.59
CA LEU A 15 -21.13 13.27 -7.27
C LEU A 15 -19.61 13.10 -7.45
N SER A 16 -18.92 12.51 -6.46
CA SER A 16 -17.48 12.29 -6.55
C SER A 16 -17.13 10.98 -7.23
N GLY A 17 -18.01 9.97 -7.22
CA GLY A 17 -17.75 8.61 -7.69
C GLY A 17 -16.78 7.81 -6.80
N PHE A 18 -16.56 8.25 -5.57
CA PHE A 18 -15.86 7.45 -4.56
C PHE A 18 -16.88 6.65 -3.76
N ASP A 19 -16.50 5.45 -3.33
CA ASP A 19 -17.33 4.67 -2.43
C ASP A 19 -17.33 5.26 -1.01
N ARG A 20 -18.31 4.85 -0.20
CA ARG A 20 -18.45 5.33 1.19
C ARG A 20 -17.19 5.09 2.02
N ARG A 21 -16.53 3.94 1.85
CA ARG A 21 -15.36 3.57 2.65
C ARG A 21 -14.19 4.48 2.34
N THR A 22 -13.93 4.79 1.06
CA THR A 22 -12.86 5.71 0.65
C THR A 22 -13.10 7.12 1.15
N ILE A 23 -14.35 7.62 1.08
CA ILE A 23 -14.68 8.96 1.62
C ILE A 23 -14.41 9.03 3.12
N VAL A 24 -14.80 8.00 3.89
CA VAL A 24 -14.52 7.92 5.33
C VAL A 24 -13.03 7.86 5.61
N TYR A 25 -12.27 7.08 4.83
CA TYR A 25 -10.82 7.01 4.93
C TYR A 25 -10.17 8.39 4.70
N TYR A 26 -10.56 9.11 3.64
CA TYR A 26 -10.06 10.46 3.38
C TYR A 26 -10.44 11.47 4.48
N LEU A 27 -11.61 11.29 5.10
CA LEU A 27 -12.01 12.08 6.27
C LEU A 27 -11.12 11.81 7.49
N GLN A 28 -10.71 10.56 7.69
CA GLN A 28 -9.81 10.15 8.77
C GLN A 28 -8.39 10.67 8.55
N GLN A 29 -7.91 10.65 7.31
CA GLN A 29 -6.61 11.21 6.90
C GLN A 29 -6.57 12.75 6.90
N GLY A 30 -7.70 13.42 7.14
CA GLY A 30 -7.77 14.88 7.17
C GLY A 30 -7.77 15.55 5.79
N LEU A 31 -7.86 14.78 4.70
CA LEU A 31 -7.87 15.31 3.32
C LEU A 31 -9.15 16.10 3.03
N ILE A 32 -10.24 15.79 3.74
CA ILE A 32 -11.57 16.37 3.53
C ILE A 32 -12.02 17.02 4.84
N PRO A 33 -12.61 18.22 4.82
CA PRO A 33 -13.14 18.86 6.01
C PRO A 33 -14.19 17.98 6.70
N ARG A 34 -14.08 17.89 8.03
CA ARG A 34 -15.05 17.16 8.85
C ARG A 34 -16.40 17.87 8.82
N ALA A 35 -17.48 17.09 8.84
CA ALA A 35 -18.81 17.64 9.01
C ALA A 35 -18.98 18.29 10.39
N GLY A 36 -19.73 19.39 10.46
CA GLY A 36 -19.93 20.14 11.70
C GLY A 36 -20.71 19.36 12.78
N ARG A 37 -21.68 18.53 12.39
CA ARG A 37 -22.44 17.67 13.32
C ARG A 37 -22.34 16.20 12.89
N ARG A 38 -22.14 15.31 13.86
CA ARG A 38 -22.18 13.85 13.67
C ARG A 38 -23.60 13.33 13.91
N GLY A 39 -24.06 12.42 13.05
CA GLY A 39 -25.36 11.76 13.21
C GLY A 39 -25.95 11.24 11.90
N PRO A 40 -27.16 10.65 11.95
CA PRO A 40 -27.84 10.06 10.78
C PRO A 40 -28.10 11.05 9.63
N ASN A 41 -28.02 12.37 9.87
CA ASN A 41 -28.16 13.42 8.85
C ASN A 41 -26.91 14.31 8.76
N THR A 42 -25.72 13.70 8.85
CA THR A 42 -24.45 14.42 8.72
C THR A 42 -24.39 15.10 7.34
N ARG A 43 -24.18 16.42 7.33
CA ARG A 43 -24.01 17.23 6.11
C ARG A 43 -22.58 17.74 5.99
N TYR A 44 -22.01 17.59 4.80
CA TYR A 44 -20.65 17.99 4.45
C TYR A 44 -20.68 19.29 3.64
N PRO A 45 -19.76 20.22 3.85
CA PRO A 45 -19.72 21.47 3.08
C PRO A 45 -19.35 21.20 1.61
N GLN A 46 -19.70 22.14 0.72
CA GLN A 46 -19.26 22.14 -0.69
C GLN A 46 -17.77 21.89 -0.85
N ASP A 47 -16.95 22.43 0.05
CA ASP A 47 -15.50 22.24 0.04
C ASP A 47 -15.10 20.75 0.07
N ALA A 48 -15.85 19.92 0.80
CA ALA A 48 -15.61 18.48 0.83
C ALA A 48 -15.77 17.84 -0.57
N LEU A 49 -16.77 18.27 -1.32
CA LEU A 49 -17.01 17.77 -2.67
C LEU A 49 -15.90 18.24 -3.63
N LEU A 50 -15.46 19.49 -3.53
CA LEU A 50 -14.37 20.02 -4.36
C LEU A 50 -13.06 19.27 -4.12
N ARG A 51 -12.70 19.05 -2.85
CA ARG A 51 -11.52 18.24 -2.48
C ARG A 51 -11.62 16.82 -3.01
N LEU A 52 -12.78 16.18 -2.93
CA LEU A 52 -13.00 14.85 -3.52
C LEU A 52 -12.82 14.86 -5.04
N ARG A 53 -13.40 15.82 -5.77
CA ARG A 53 -13.26 15.90 -7.23
C ARG A 53 -11.81 16.17 -7.65
N PHE A 54 -11.08 16.98 -6.89
CA PHE A 54 -9.66 17.18 -7.08
C PHE A 54 -8.88 15.87 -6.92
N ILE A 55 -9.05 15.14 -5.80
CA ILE A 55 -8.38 13.84 -5.58
C ILE A 55 -8.67 12.87 -6.73
N ARG A 56 -9.91 12.82 -7.22
CA ARG A 56 -10.29 11.98 -8.36
C ARG A 56 -9.57 12.38 -9.63
N GLY A 57 -9.53 13.67 -9.96
CA GLY A 57 -8.84 14.12 -11.17
C GLY A 57 -7.33 13.84 -11.11
N VAL A 58 -6.67 13.99 -9.95
CA VAL A 58 -5.24 13.63 -9.81
C VAL A 58 -5.05 12.15 -10.09
N LYS A 59 -5.88 11.28 -9.49
CA LYS A 59 -5.83 9.84 -9.75
C LYS A 59 -6.05 9.51 -11.22
N THR A 60 -7.05 10.14 -11.87
CA THR A 60 -7.30 9.94 -13.30
C THR A 60 -6.09 10.35 -14.16
N LEU A 61 -5.39 11.43 -13.82
CA LEU A 61 -4.16 11.82 -14.51
C LEU A 61 -3.02 10.80 -14.30
N GLN A 62 -2.90 10.22 -13.11
CA GLN A 62 -1.93 9.15 -12.81
C GLN A 62 -2.24 7.88 -13.59
N ASP A 63 -3.51 7.46 -13.61
CA ASP A 63 -3.95 6.26 -14.33
C ASP A 63 -3.71 6.40 -15.85
N GLN A 64 -3.74 7.64 -16.36
CA GLN A 64 -3.40 7.97 -17.74
C GLN A 64 -1.88 8.13 -17.99
N GLY A 65 -1.04 8.03 -16.96
CA GLY A 65 0.40 8.27 -17.05
C GLY A 65 0.79 9.72 -17.37
N ARG A 66 -0.14 10.67 -17.20
CA ARG A 66 0.07 12.11 -17.49
C ARG A 66 0.64 12.89 -16.30
N CYS A 67 0.56 12.31 -15.11
CA CYS A 67 1.14 12.83 -13.88
C CYS A 67 2.00 11.72 -13.26
N GLY A 68 3.10 12.09 -12.61
CA GLY A 68 3.97 11.14 -11.91
C GLY A 68 3.27 10.43 -10.75
N THR A 69 4.00 9.57 -10.05
CA THR A 69 3.48 8.89 -8.85
C THR A 69 3.33 9.89 -7.69
N VAL A 70 2.14 10.47 -7.55
CA VAL A 70 1.79 11.37 -6.44
C VAL A 70 1.17 10.58 -5.31
N THR A 71 1.71 10.74 -4.12
CA THR A 71 1.23 10.12 -2.89
C THR A 71 0.03 10.88 -2.31
N LEU A 72 -0.79 10.20 -1.51
CA LEU A 72 -1.90 10.85 -0.78
C LEU A 72 -1.42 11.97 0.15
N ARG A 73 -0.21 11.87 0.70
CA ARG A 73 0.38 12.89 1.56
C ARG A 73 0.67 14.18 0.80
N GLU A 74 1.24 14.06 -0.41
CA GLU A 74 1.49 15.21 -1.28
C GLU A 74 0.18 15.86 -1.73
N ILE A 75 -0.83 15.05 -2.06
CA ILE A 75 -2.18 15.55 -2.36
C ILE A 75 -2.75 16.31 -1.15
N GLY A 76 -2.58 15.80 0.07
CA GLY A 76 -2.98 16.50 1.29
C GLY A 76 -2.27 17.85 1.44
N GLY A 77 -0.95 17.89 1.26
CA GLY A 77 -0.17 19.12 1.30
C GLY A 77 -0.60 20.16 0.26
N LEU A 78 -1.01 19.71 -0.93
CA LEU A 78 -1.60 20.58 -1.95
C LEU A 78 -2.96 21.15 -1.53
N LEU A 79 -3.85 20.27 -1.04
CA LEU A 79 -5.20 20.67 -0.60
C LEU A 79 -5.19 21.65 0.57
N ASP A 80 -4.15 21.63 1.39
CA ASP A 80 -4.00 22.56 2.52
C ASP A 80 -3.43 23.93 2.10
N ARG A 81 -2.72 23.99 0.97
CA ARG A 81 -2.20 25.25 0.40
C ARG A 81 -3.20 25.94 -0.51
N LEU A 82 -3.99 25.17 -1.25
CA LEU A 82 -4.96 25.69 -2.21
C LEU A 82 -6.23 26.17 -1.50
N ALA A 83 -6.65 27.40 -1.77
CA ALA A 83 -7.92 27.90 -1.27
C ALA A 83 -9.11 27.27 -2.02
N SER A 84 -10.26 27.12 -1.36
CA SER A 84 -11.50 26.59 -1.99
C SER A 84 -11.86 27.20 -3.37
N PRO A 85 -11.75 28.53 -3.61
CA PRO A 85 -12.04 29.10 -4.93
C PRO A 85 -11.03 28.69 -6.01
N GLU A 86 -9.75 28.51 -5.67
CA GLU A 86 -8.73 28.04 -6.61
C GLU A 86 -8.95 26.58 -6.96
N LEU A 87 -9.29 25.77 -5.95
CA LEU A 87 -9.66 24.38 -6.13
C LEU A 87 -10.88 24.23 -7.03
N ALA A 88 -11.89 25.09 -6.87
CA ALA A 88 -13.07 25.11 -7.74
C ALA A 88 -12.70 25.38 -9.20
N ARG A 89 -11.86 26.41 -9.45
CA ARG A 89 -11.37 26.73 -10.80
C ARG A 89 -10.63 25.56 -11.43
N LEU A 90 -9.70 24.94 -10.71
CA LEU A 90 -8.94 23.78 -11.20
C LEU A 90 -9.85 22.61 -11.59
N VAL A 91 -10.84 22.30 -10.75
CA VAL A 91 -11.82 21.23 -11.01
C VAL A 91 -12.73 21.57 -12.20
N GLU A 92 -13.14 22.82 -12.36
CA GLU A 92 -13.96 23.29 -13.48
C GLU A 92 -13.20 23.26 -14.82
N HIS A 93 -11.90 23.60 -14.80
CA HIS A 93 -11.02 23.53 -15.97
C HIS A 93 -10.57 22.11 -16.33
N GLY A 94 -11.02 21.08 -15.59
CA GLY A 94 -10.70 19.69 -15.91
C GLY A 94 -9.28 19.27 -15.55
N MET A 95 -8.61 20.00 -14.64
CA MET A 95 -7.30 19.67 -14.10
C MET A 95 -6.20 19.51 -15.17
N PRO A 96 -5.77 20.61 -15.81
CA PRO A 96 -4.66 20.55 -16.76
C PRO A 96 -3.41 19.98 -16.04
N PRO A 97 -2.74 18.96 -16.62
CA PRO A 97 -1.63 18.28 -15.94
C PRO A 97 -0.46 19.23 -15.67
N GLU A 98 -0.23 20.22 -16.52
CA GLU A 98 0.85 21.19 -16.35
C GLU A 98 0.67 22.03 -15.08
N GLU A 99 -0.57 22.43 -14.76
CA GLU A 99 -0.85 23.18 -13.54
C GLU A 99 -0.72 22.29 -12.31
N VAL A 100 -1.21 21.04 -12.37
CA VAL A 100 -1.08 20.08 -11.26
C VAL A 100 0.39 19.76 -11.00
N ASP A 101 1.20 19.54 -12.04
CA ASP A 101 2.63 19.29 -11.94
C ASP A 101 3.39 20.53 -11.42
N ALA A 102 3.03 21.74 -11.88
CA ALA A 102 3.61 22.97 -11.37
C ALA A 102 3.32 23.15 -9.87
N LEU A 103 2.08 22.90 -9.45
CA LEU A 103 1.68 22.91 -8.06
C LEU A 103 2.43 21.84 -7.26
N LEU A 104 2.60 20.63 -7.80
CA LEU A 104 3.37 19.55 -7.15
C LEU A 104 4.83 19.91 -6.95
N ARG A 105 5.47 20.52 -7.95
CA ARG A 105 6.86 21.01 -7.86
C ARG A 105 7.03 22.13 -6.84
N GLN A 106 6.03 23.01 -6.71
CA GLN A 106 6.00 24.02 -5.65
C GLN A 106 5.66 23.42 -4.28
N ALA A 107 4.88 22.33 -4.28
CA ALA A 107 4.44 21.64 -3.08
C ALA A 107 5.54 20.82 -2.44
N THR A 108 6.42 20.20 -3.24
CA THR A 108 7.59 19.47 -2.77
C THR A 108 8.43 20.45 -1.95
N PRO A 109 8.33 20.40 -0.61
CA PRO A 109 9.06 21.34 0.18
C PRO A 109 10.53 20.98 0.00
N ALA A 110 11.40 21.99 0.01
CA ALA A 110 12.83 21.82 0.15
C ALA A 110 13.24 21.11 1.48
N ASP A 111 12.31 20.45 2.18
CA ASP A 111 12.51 19.58 3.34
C ASP A 111 13.27 18.29 2.96
N ALA A 112 13.44 18.02 1.66
CA ALA A 112 14.45 17.07 1.16
C ALA A 112 15.88 17.64 1.19
N ALA A 113 16.05 18.96 1.34
CA ALA A 113 17.29 19.55 1.83
C ALA A 113 17.33 19.37 3.35
N MET A 114 17.38 18.10 3.75
CA MET A 114 17.90 17.70 5.04
C MET A 114 19.22 18.48 5.18
N PRO A 115 19.36 19.39 6.16
CA PRO A 115 20.68 19.97 6.43
C PRO A 115 21.61 18.78 6.66
N PRO A 116 22.82 18.76 6.06
CA PRO A 116 23.77 17.69 6.33
C PRO A 116 23.88 17.61 7.84
N THR A 117 23.53 16.45 8.40
CA THR A 117 23.68 16.13 9.80
C THR A 117 25.11 16.45 10.17
N THR A 118 25.34 17.66 10.70
CA THR A 118 26.64 18.05 11.23
C THR A 118 26.76 17.17 12.46
N GLY A 119 27.73 16.25 12.40
CA GLY A 119 27.86 15.15 13.34
C GLY A 119 27.83 15.61 14.80
N PRO A 120 27.43 14.72 15.71
CA PRO A 120 27.36 15.05 17.13
C PRO A 120 28.75 15.44 17.64
N ALA A 121 28.90 16.70 18.05
CA ALA A 121 29.96 17.10 18.96
C ALA A 121 29.77 16.34 20.29
N PRO A 122 30.85 15.84 20.91
CA PRO A 122 30.76 14.96 22.07
C PRO A 122 30.28 15.69 23.32
N ALA A 123 29.37 15.02 24.03
CA ALA A 123 29.07 15.04 25.47
C ALA A 123 29.53 16.28 26.29
N SER A 124 28.55 17.10 26.68
CA SER A 124 28.61 17.85 27.93
C SER A 124 27.54 17.28 28.88
N THR A 125 28.02 16.56 29.87
CA THR A 125 27.30 15.98 31.01
C THR A 125 26.61 17.08 31.83
N PRO A 126 25.28 17.04 32.06
CA PRO A 126 24.67 17.82 33.14
C PRO A 126 24.72 17.03 34.47
N PRO A 127 24.94 17.72 35.61
CA PRO A 127 24.93 17.08 36.93
C PRO A 127 23.51 16.73 37.37
N ALA A 128 23.41 15.58 38.02
CA ALA A 128 22.19 15.03 38.59
C ALA A 128 21.61 15.94 39.68
N GLU A 129 20.33 16.28 39.54
CA GLU A 129 19.52 16.87 40.61
C GLU A 129 18.42 15.87 41.00
N PRO A 130 18.29 15.51 42.30
CA PRO A 130 17.42 14.43 42.75
C PRO A 130 15.93 14.82 42.81
N ALA A 131 15.11 13.86 42.39
CA ALA A 131 13.66 13.91 42.35
C ALA A 131 13.02 14.11 43.73
N THR A 132 12.01 14.98 43.79
CA THR A 132 11.02 15.05 44.87
C THR A 132 9.70 14.42 44.39
N PRO A 133 9.15 13.39 45.04
CA PRO A 133 7.87 12.80 44.67
C PRO A 133 6.68 13.59 45.25
N PRO A 134 5.66 13.95 44.46
CA PRO A 134 4.38 14.41 45.02
C PRO A 134 3.51 13.22 45.46
N ALA A 135 2.94 13.37 46.65
CA ALA A 135 2.13 12.42 47.39
C ALA A 135 0.80 12.01 46.70
N PRO A 136 0.25 10.83 47.02
CA PRO A 136 -1.07 10.40 46.57
C PRO A 136 -2.18 11.08 47.39
N ALA A 137 -3.00 11.91 46.73
CA ALA A 137 -4.23 12.44 47.31
C ALA A 137 -5.33 11.38 47.25
N ALA A 138 -5.95 11.19 48.41
CA ALA A 138 -6.97 10.20 48.72
C ALA A 138 -8.36 10.53 48.16
N SER A 139 -9.13 9.47 47.95
CA SER A 139 -10.57 9.34 48.24
C SER A 139 -11.56 10.34 47.66
N ALA A 140 -12.32 9.89 46.66
CA ALA A 140 -13.75 10.23 46.55
C ALA A 140 -14.56 8.94 46.39
N GLN A 141 -15.14 8.52 47.50
CA GLN A 141 -16.19 7.52 47.58
C GLN A 141 -17.48 8.08 46.98
N GLY A 142 -18.27 7.20 46.35
CA GLY A 142 -19.72 7.32 46.31
C GLY A 142 -20.34 7.88 45.04
N LEU A 143 -20.80 6.98 44.15
CA LEU A 143 -22.18 7.03 43.70
C LEU A 143 -22.59 5.65 43.16
N LEU A 144 -23.32 4.90 43.99
CA LEU A 144 -24.08 3.72 43.58
C LEU A 144 -25.16 4.15 42.58
N GLY A 145 -25.01 3.75 41.32
CA GLY A 145 -26.09 3.73 40.34
C GLY A 145 -26.78 2.35 40.31
N PRO A 146 -28.09 2.27 40.07
CA PRO A 146 -28.88 1.06 40.23
C PRO A 146 -28.50 -0.02 39.22
N SER A 147 -28.09 -1.17 39.76
CA SER A 147 -27.91 -2.44 39.05
C SER A 147 -29.23 -2.91 38.45
N GLY A 148 -29.52 -2.49 37.21
CA GLY A 148 -30.55 -3.10 36.38
C GLY A 148 -30.11 -4.50 35.91
N PRO A 149 -31.03 -5.46 35.76
CA PRO A 149 -30.71 -6.81 35.35
C PRO A 149 -30.10 -6.81 33.95
N ARG A 150 -28.81 -7.18 33.88
CA ARG A 150 -28.10 -7.50 32.64
C ARG A 150 -28.83 -8.66 31.97
N ARG A 151 -29.70 -8.34 31.01
CA ARG A 151 -30.18 -9.30 30.01
C ARG A 151 -28.98 -9.69 29.16
N SER A 152 -28.31 -10.76 29.55
CA SER A 152 -27.43 -11.52 28.68
C SER A 152 -28.26 -12.02 27.51
N TYR A 153 -28.16 -11.33 26.37
CA TYR A 153 -28.63 -11.89 25.11
C TYR A 153 -27.81 -13.15 24.84
N GLY A 154 -28.50 -14.29 24.90
CA GLY A 154 -27.94 -15.60 24.63
C GLY A 154 -27.31 -15.63 23.25
N LEU A 155 -26.00 -15.81 23.23
CA LEU A 155 -25.20 -16.08 22.04
C LEU A 155 -25.18 -17.60 21.76
N ALA A 156 -26.34 -18.25 21.83
CA ALA A 156 -26.48 -19.69 21.70
C ALA A 156 -27.55 -19.99 20.65
N ASP A 157 -27.25 -19.72 19.37
CA ASP A 157 -27.83 -20.47 18.23
C ASP A 157 -27.20 -20.07 16.87
N ALA A 158 -25.87 -19.94 16.82
CA ALA A 158 -25.17 -19.97 15.54
C ALA A 158 -24.76 -21.41 15.27
N GLY A 159 -25.68 -22.18 14.67
CA GLY A 159 -25.42 -23.52 14.16
C GLY A 159 -24.32 -23.51 13.11
N ILE A 160 -23.07 -23.61 13.56
CA ILE A 160 -21.93 -23.98 12.72
C ILE A 160 -22.13 -25.43 12.33
N ARG A 161 -22.81 -25.65 11.20
CA ARG A 161 -22.77 -26.95 10.51
C ARG A 161 -21.33 -27.18 10.09
N GLN A 162 -20.64 -28.05 10.84
CA GLN A 162 -19.35 -28.59 10.42
C GLN A 162 -19.53 -29.23 9.04
N ARG A 163 -18.82 -28.68 8.06
CA ARG A 163 -18.76 -29.25 6.72
C ARG A 163 -18.03 -30.59 6.84
N PRO A 164 -18.60 -31.72 6.38
CA PRO A 164 -17.92 -33.00 6.41
C PRO A 164 -16.64 -32.91 5.59
N THR A 165 -15.53 -33.27 6.23
CA THR A 165 -14.21 -33.42 5.64
C THR A 165 -14.29 -34.44 4.50
N PRO A 166 -13.93 -34.11 3.25
CA PRO A 166 -13.90 -35.10 2.18
C PRO A 166 -12.83 -36.17 2.48
N PRO A 167 -13.07 -37.44 2.09
CA PRO A 167 -12.12 -38.53 2.31
C PRO A 167 -10.80 -38.27 1.56
N PRO A 168 -9.66 -38.73 2.11
CA PRO A 168 -8.37 -38.58 1.46
C PRO A 168 -8.36 -39.31 0.11
N ALA A 169 -7.89 -38.62 -0.93
CA ALA A 169 -7.71 -39.20 -2.25
C ALA A 169 -6.71 -40.37 -2.20
N PRO A 170 -6.90 -41.42 -3.03
CA PRO A 170 -5.99 -42.55 -3.09
C PRO A 170 -4.59 -42.09 -3.52
N GLN A 171 -3.60 -42.46 -2.71
CA GLN A 171 -2.19 -42.25 -3.01
C GLN A 171 -1.81 -43.06 -4.26
N PRO A 172 -1.27 -42.45 -5.32
CA PRO A 172 -0.73 -43.20 -6.45
C PRO A 172 0.49 -44.01 -6.00
N ALA A 173 0.49 -45.27 -6.40
CA ALA A 173 1.48 -46.28 -6.05
C ALA A 173 2.91 -45.85 -6.43
N LEU A 174 3.83 -46.09 -5.50
CA LEU A 174 5.27 -46.07 -5.70
C LEU A 174 5.66 -46.95 -6.90
N HIS A 175 6.20 -46.34 -7.94
CA HIS A 175 7.02 -47.06 -8.92
C HIS A 175 8.44 -47.26 -8.36
N PRO A 176 9.06 -48.44 -8.56
CA PRO A 176 10.46 -48.66 -8.22
C PRO A 176 11.41 -47.92 -9.20
N PRO A 177 12.63 -47.57 -8.76
CA PRO A 177 13.61 -46.88 -9.59
C PRO A 177 14.22 -47.84 -10.63
N PRO A 178 14.45 -47.39 -11.89
CA PRO A 178 15.37 -48.08 -12.79
C PRO A 178 16.83 -47.66 -12.52
N ASP A 179 17.69 -48.65 -12.64
CA ASP A 179 19.14 -48.62 -12.49
C ASP A 179 19.87 -47.62 -13.40
N ALA A 180 20.97 -47.12 -12.81
CA ALA A 180 22.24 -46.69 -13.39
C ALA A 180 22.38 -46.52 -14.92
N ALA A 181 22.75 -45.29 -15.31
CA ALA A 181 23.74 -45.07 -16.38
C ALA A 181 24.40 -43.69 -16.22
N THR A 182 25.65 -43.69 -15.76
CA THR A 182 26.57 -42.55 -15.77
C THR A 182 27.16 -42.40 -17.18
N PRO A 183 27.14 -41.20 -17.78
CA PRO A 183 28.18 -40.83 -18.74
C PRO A 183 29.05 -39.72 -18.15
N ALA A 184 30.34 -40.03 -18.06
CA ALA A 184 31.41 -39.08 -17.87
C ALA A 184 31.42 -38.08 -19.03
N VAL A 185 31.32 -36.78 -18.73
CA VAL A 185 31.56 -35.71 -19.68
C VAL A 185 32.75 -34.89 -19.22
N ALA A 186 33.67 -34.71 -20.15
CA ALA A 186 35.01 -34.18 -20.01
C ALA A 186 35.04 -32.76 -19.44
N ALA A 187 36.06 -32.52 -18.61
CA ALA A 187 36.49 -31.21 -18.19
C ALA A 187 36.93 -30.39 -19.40
N GLN A 188 36.15 -29.36 -19.74
CA GLN A 188 36.51 -28.36 -20.72
C GLN A 188 37.06 -27.14 -19.97
N ALA A 189 38.29 -26.76 -20.36
CA ALA A 189 39.10 -25.74 -19.71
C ALA A 189 38.41 -24.37 -19.71
N ALA A 190 38.61 -23.65 -18.61
CA ALA A 190 38.09 -22.32 -18.35
C ALA A 190 38.75 -21.25 -19.22
N ASP A 191 37.93 -20.46 -19.91
CA ASP A 191 38.31 -19.19 -20.52
C ASP A 191 38.36 -18.06 -19.46
N PRO A 192 39.25 -17.06 -19.62
CA PRO A 192 39.46 -16.02 -18.63
C PRO A 192 38.30 -15.01 -18.58
N ALA A 193 38.05 -14.56 -17.34
CA ALA A 193 36.96 -13.69 -16.91
C ALA A 193 36.77 -12.44 -17.78
N THR A 194 35.70 -12.44 -18.58
CA THR A 194 35.08 -11.22 -19.10
C THR A 194 34.26 -10.61 -17.97
N THR A 195 34.72 -9.51 -17.38
CA THR A 195 33.93 -8.74 -16.41
C THR A 195 32.62 -8.27 -17.06
N PRO A 196 31.45 -8.70 -16.58
CA PRO A 196 30.18 -8.30 -17.17
C PRO A 196 29.97 -6.80 -16.93
N SER A 197 29.81 -6.06 -18.03
CA SER A 197 29.47 -4.64 -17.99
C SER A 197 28.12 -4.43 -17.31
N ALA A 198 28.04 -3.49 -16.36
CA ALA A 198 26.83 -3.19 -15.59
C ALA A 198 25.61 -2.81 -16.46
N ALA A 199 25.84 -2.40 -17.71
CA ALA A 199 24.78 -2.11 -18.69
C ALA A 199 24.01 -3.37 -19.13
N GLY A 200 24.64 -4.55 -19.12
CA GLY A 200 23.99 -5.82 -19.49
C GLY A 200 22.99 -6.29 -18.44
N ALA A 201 23.33 -6.16 -17.17
CA ALA A 201 22.51 -6.64 -16.05
C ALA A 201 21.12 -5.97 -15.97
N ALA A 202 21.02 -4.69 -16.37
CA ALA A 202 19.75 -4.00 -16.45
C ALA A 202 18.87 -4.50 -17.60
N GLY A 203 19.48 -4.89 -18.73
CA GLY A 203 18.78 -5.49 -19.87
C GLY A 203 18.21 -6.87 -19.52
N ASP A 204 19.01 -7.69 -18.85
CA ASP A 204 18.62 -9.05 -18.44
C ASP A 204 17.44 -9.03 -17.44
N LEU A 205 17.45 -8.12 -16.46
CA LEU A 205 16.34 -7.97 -15.54
C LEU A 205 15.05 -7.56 -16.26
N GLY A 206 15.13 -6.62 -17.21
CA GLY A 206 13.98 -6.18 -17.99
C GLY A 206 13.35 -7.32 -18.78
N GLN A 207 14.17 -8.21 -19.35
CA GLN A 207 13.70 -9.38 -20.08
C GLN A 207 13.04 -10.40 -19.15
N LEU A 208 13.62 -10.68 -17.98
CA LEU A 208 13.05 -11.59 -16.98
C LEU A 208 11.70 -11.12 -16.44
N LEU A 209 11.57 -9.82 -16.13
CA LEU A 209 10.32 -9.23 -15.67
C LEU A 209 9.23 -9.29 -16.76
N ARG A 210 9.62 -9.05 -18.02
CA ARG A 210 8.70 -9.16 -19.16
C ARG A 210 8.24 -10.59 -19.40
N GLU A 211 9.12 -11.58 -19.25
CA GLU A 211 8.75 -12.99 -19.36
C GLU A 211 7.81 -13.43 -18.23
N LEU A 212 8.05 -12.96 -16.99
CA LEU A 212 7.15 -13.17 -15.85
C LEU A 212 5.76 -12.53 -16.05
N GLU A 213 5.68 -11.42 -16.78
CA GLU A 213 4.40 -10.77 -17.11
C GLU A 213 3.65 -11.50 -18.23
N LEU A 214 4.37 -11.96 -19.26
CA LEU A 214 3.77 -12.58 -20.44
C LEU A 214 3.32 -14.02 -20.21
N ARG A 215 4.04 -14.82 -19.41
CA ARG A 215 3.70 -16.24 -19.20
C ARG A 215 2.33 -16.48 -18.56
N PRO A 216 1.92 -15.78 -17.49
CA PRO A 216 0.58 -15.93 -16.91
C PRO A 216 -0.53 -15.59 -17.91
N ALA A 217 -0.30 -14.59 -18.78
CA ALA A 217 -1.25 -14.20 -19.83
C ALA A 217 -1.36 -15.27 -20.94
N MET A 218 -0.23 -15.88 -21.32
CA MET A 218 -0.15 -16.90 -22.37
C MET A 218 -0.63 -18.28 -21.91
N ALA A 219 -0.43 -18.63 -20.63
CA ALA A 219 -0.78 -19.94 -20.09
C ALA A 219 -2.30 -20.23 -20.09
N GLY A 220 -3.16 -19.25 -20.43
CA GLY A 220 -4.61 -19.42 -20.59
C GLY A 220 -5.34 -19.83 -19.30
N ARG A 221 -4.61 -20.05 -18.20
CA ARG A 221 -5.14 -20.38 -16.88
C ARG A 221 -5.69 -19.11 -16.25
N ARG A 222 -6.86 -18.68 -16.72
CA ARG A 222 -7.72 -17.84 -15.90
C ARG A 222 -8.01 -18.63 -14.63
N LEU A 223 -7.41 -18.22 -13.52
CA LEU A 223 -7.76 -18.72 -12.19
C LEU A 223 -9.28 -18.75 -12.10
N SER A 224 -9.85 -19.92 -11.81
CA SER A 224 -11.30 -20.07 -11.69
C SER A 224 -11.82 -18.98 -10.75
N PRO A 225 -12.90 -18.27 -11.10
CA PRO A 225 -13.44 -17.22 -10.24
C PRO A 225 -13.75 -17.81 -8.86
N GLY A 226 -13.01 -17.38 -7.84
CA GLY A 226 -13.09 -17.91 -6.46
C GLY A 226 -11.91 -18.76 -6.00
N ALA A 227 -10.92 -19.06 -6.85
CA ALA A 227 -9.66 -19.66 -6.39
C ALA A 227 -8.91 -18.64 -5.51
N SER A 228 -8.42 -19.09 -4.34
CA SER A 228 -7.64 -18.24 -3.44
C SER A 228 -6.42 -17.71 -4.18
N GLU A 229 -6.26 -16.39 -4.20
CA GLU A 229 -5.10 -15.74 -4.80
C GLU A 229 -3.84 -16.28 -4.12
N GLN A 230 -3.01 -17.01 -4.86
CA GLN A 230 -1.71 -17.46 -4.39
C GLN A 230 -0.69 -16.35 -4.70
N TRP A 231 0.02 -15.93 -3.65
CA TRP A 231 1.09 -14.95 -3.73
C TRP A 231 2.40 -15.68 -3.39
N THR A 232 3.38 -15.58 -4.27
CA THR A 232 4.73 -16.09 -4.01
C THR A 232 5.62 -14.91 -3.66
N GLU A 233 6.13 -14.89 -2.42
CA GLU A 233 7.03 -13.85 -1.93
C GLU A 233 8.47 -14.37 -1.96
N ILE A 234 9.33 -13.69 -2.72
CA ILE A 234 10.75 -14.02 -2.84
C ILE A 234 11.56 -12.91 -2.16
N PRO A 235 12.29 -13.20 -1.06
CA PRO A 235 13.06 -12.18 -0.37
C PRO A 235 14.29 -11.77 -1.20
N ILE A 236 14.38 -10.48 -1.55
CA ILE A 236 15.55 -9.92 -2.25
C ILE A 236 16.60 -9.46 -1.23
N THR A 237 16.14 -8.72 -0.22
CA THR A 237 16.94 -8.24 0.93
C THR A 237 16.11 -8.33 2.22
N SER A 238 16.67 -7.95 3.38
CA SER A 238 15.93 -7.94 4.66
C SER A 238 14.73 -6.97 4.70
N ARG A 239 14.63 -6.05 3.73
CA ARG A 239 13.56 -5.04 3.65
C ARG A 239 12.81 -5.02 2.32
N ILE A 240 13.22 -5.82 1.34
CA ILE A 240 12.67 -5.78 -0.02
C ILE A 240 12.31 -7.21 -0.44
N TYR A 241 11.06 -7.38 -0.85
CA TYR A 241 10.49 -8.65 -1.31
C TYR A 241 9.93 -8.47 -2.73
N LEU A 242 10.10 -9.48 -3.57
CA LEU A 242 9.44 -9.59 -4.86
C LEU A 242 8.19 -10.44 -4.65
N SER A 243 7.01 -9.83 -4.79
CA SER A 243 5.72 -10.54 -4.70
C SER A 243 5.19 -10.77 -6.10
N VAL A 244 5.06 -12.03 -6.51
CA VAL A 244 4.48 -12.41 -7.80
C VAL A 244 3.15 -13.11 -7.56
N ARG A 245 2.10 -12.63 -8.22
CA ARG A 245 0.74 -13.14 -8.07
C ARG A 245 0.46 -14.25 -9.08
N GLY A 246 -0.06 -15.38 -8.62
CA GLY A 246 -0.49 -16.48 -9.49
C GLY A 246 0.65 -17.17 -10.23
N LEU A 247 1.87 -17.13 -9.68
CA LEU A 247 3.03 -17.79 -10.26
C LEU A 247 2.84 -19.31 -10.18
N ALA A 248 2.90 -19.99 -11.33
CA ALA A 248 2.90 -21.44 -11.36
C ALA A 248 4.22 -21.98 -10.78
N GLN A 249 4.20 -23.18 -10.22
CA GLN A 249 5.40 -23.80 -9.65
C GLN A 249 6.50 -24.01 -10.71
N ASP A 250 6.11 -24.20 -11.98
CA ASP A 250 7.03 -24.32 -13.11
C ASP A 250 7.76 -23.02 -13.45
N ASP A 251 7.20 -21.86 -13.06
CA ASP A 251 7.78 -20.53 -13.28
C ASP A 251 8.58 -20.03 -12.06
N ALA A 252 8.68 -20.81 -10.98
CA ALA A 252 9.49 -20.48 -9.81
C ALA A 252 10.97 -20.17 -10.14
N PRO A 253 11.66 -20.94 -11.02
CA PRO A 253 13.05 -20.65 -11.38
C PRO A 253 13.24 -19.29 -12.06
N LEU A 254 12.23 -18.82 -12.81
CA LEU A 254 12.26 -17.53 -13.50
C LEU A 254 12.15 -16.37 -12.50
N ALA A 255 11.25 -16.51 -11.52
CA ALA A 255 11.12 -15.53 -10.44
C ALA A 255 12.37 -15.49 -9.54
N ASP A 256 13.00 -16.63 -9.28
CA ASP A 256 14.29 -16.71 -8.57
C ASP A 256 15.44 -16.07 -9.38
N ALA A 257 15.43 -16.18 -10.71
CA ALA A 257 16.40 -15.48 -11.57
C ALA A 257 16.21 -13.96 -11.49
N ALA A 258 14.97 -13.47 -11.59
CA ALA A 258 14.67 -12.04 -11.47
C ALA A 258 15.08 -11.48 -10.09
N ALA A 259 14.80 -12.22 -9.01
CA ALA A 259 15.20 -11.83 -7.66
C ALA A 259 16.73 -11.77 -7.50
N ARG A 260 17.48 -12.69 -8.13
CA ARG A 260 18.95 -12.69 -8.13
C ARG A 260 19.51 -11.46 -8.86
N GLU A 261 18.95 -11.08 -10.00
CA GLU A 261 19.38 -9.87 -10.73
C GLU A 261 19.06 -8.59 -9.97
N LEU A 262 17.85 -8.47 -9.41
CA LEU A 262 17.47 -7.37 -8.52
C LEU A 262 18.44 -7.24 -7.34
N LYS A 263 18.79 -8.36 -6.71
CA LYS A 263 19.76 -8.38 -5.61
C LYS A 263 21.16 -7.94 -6.06
N ARG A 264 21.59 -8.29 -7.27
CA ARG A 264 22.88 -7.86 -7.84
C ARG A 264 22.89 -6.34 -8.07
N ILE A 265 21.85 -5.80 -8.69
CA ILE A 265 21.71 -4.35 -8.95
C ILE A 265 21.69 -3.56 -7.64
N LEU A 266 20.95 -4.04 -6.63
CA LEU A 266 20.88 -3.39 -5.32
C LEU A 266 22.21 -3.41 -4.55
N ARG A 267 23.08 -4.40 -4.80
CA ARG A 267 24.41 -4.47 -4.19
C ARG A 267 25.46 -3.61 -4.90
N ALA A 268 25.23 -3.25 -6.16
CA ALA A 268 26.14 -2.44 -6.97
C ALA A 268 25.96 -0.93 -6.76
N ARG A 269 24.89 -0.52 -6.06
CA ARG A 269 24.64 0.85 -5.61
C ARG A 269 25.18 1.06 -4.19
#